data_AF-A0AAV7ZP81-F1
#
_entry.id   AF-A0AAV7ZP81-F1
#
_cell.length_a   1.000
_cell.length_b   1.000
_cell.length_c   1.000
_cell.angle_alpha   90.00
_cell.angle_beta   90.00
_cell.angle_gamma   90.00
#
_symmetry.space_group_name_H-M   'P 1'
#
loop_
_entity.id
_entity.type
_entity.pdbx_description
1 polymer ?
#
loop_
_entity_poly.entity_id
_entity_poly.type
_entity_poly.pdbx_seq_one_letter_code
_entity_poly.pdbx_strand_id
1 'polypeptide(L)'
;MSKEENNKIEIETTTEKSTIHSLFTEIEKEFTHELDLDQKIRNSSYSVTTFSKRMIFTLHRLSNPSDNQKAIMKRAGTIESECLENLQNLMKLVLESPDYYWKYQYRITQGMQEFLEALSFKHWLETKEVITLEQINKKLAFDFLKEETFLITAMDYVGGIADLTGELMRFATDSYAKGNHKILDKILETMKKVYKDTQEALGINSLKMWNKLSVMGNSIEKVENLCYLRKLRLSNSDQKIAELLLD
;
A
#
# COMPACT_ATOMS: atom_id res chain seq x y z
N MET A 1 -32.21 43.92 50.51
CA MET A 1 -31.64 43.17 49.38
C MET A 1 -32.47 43.53 48.17
N SER A 2 -31.94 44.50 47.44
CA SER A 2 -32.66 45.42 46.54
C SER A 2 -32.86 44.80 45.16
N LYS A 3 -33.85 45.29 44.40
CA LYS A 3 -34.09 44.95 42.98
C LYS A 3 -32.83 45.03 42.10
N GLU A 4 -31.82 45.79 42.52
CA GLU A 4 -30.53 45.92 41.84
C GLU A 4 -29.65 44.66 41.95
N GLU A 5 -29.67 43.94 43.07
CA GLU A 5 -28.92 42.67 43.22
C GLU A 5 -29.50 41.56 42.33
N ASN A 6 -30.84 41.45 42.27
CA ASN A 6 -31.50 40.48 41.39
C ASN A 6 -31.26 40.78 39.91
N ASN A 7 -31.29 42.06 39.51
CA ASN A 7 -31.03 42.44 38.13
C ASN A 7 -29.56 42.20 37.74
N LYS A 8 -28.62 42.36 38.69
CA LYS A 8 -27.19 42.07 38.46
C LYS A 8 -26.91 40.57 38.30
N ILE A 9 -27.56 39.72 39.09
CA ILE A 9 -27.47 38.25 38.98
C ILE A 9 -28.12 37.74 37.68
N GLU A 10 -29.24 38.33 37.26
CA GLU A 10 -29.92 37.98 35.99
C GLU A 10 -29.08 38.38 34.77
N ILE A 11 -28.40 39.53 34.83
CA ILE A 11 -27.47 40.00 33.79
C ILE A 11 -26.20 39.14 33.77
N GLU A 12 -25.60 38.79 34.91
CA GLU A 12 -24.43 37.90 34.96
C GLU A 12 -24.74 36.50 34.43
N THR A 13 -25.89 35.91 34.78
CA THR A 13 -26.30 34.58 34.28
C THR A 13 -26.73 34.56 32.80
N THR A 14 -27.29 35.66 32.27
CA THR A 14 -27.54 35.78 30.81
C THR A 14 -26.26 36.05 30.01
N THR A 15 -25.30 36.77 30.59
CA THR A 15 -23.99 37.03 29.97
C THR A 15 -23.09 35.79 30.01
N GLU A 16 -23.11 35.00 31.10
CA GLU A 16 -22.46 33.68 31.17
C GLU A 16 -23.10 32.68 30.20
N LYS A 17 -24.44 32.65 30.08
CA LYS A 17 -25.11 31.82 29.07
C LYS A 17 -24.74 32.21 27.63
N SER A 18 -24.58 33.50 27.32
CA SER A 18 -24.15 33.93 25.99
C SER A 18 -22.67 33.64 25.72
N THR A 19 -21.83 33.69 26.76
CA THR A 19 -20.40 33.35 26.69
C THR A 19 -20.18 31.85 26.51
N ILE A 20 -20.89 31.01 27.28
CA ILE A 20 -20.84 29.56 27.11
C ILE A 20 -21.44 29.18 25.74
N HIS A 21 -22.57 29.76 25.35
CA HIS A 21 -23.17 29.43 24.05
C HIS A 21 -22.24 29.80 22.89
N SER A 22 -21.63 30.98 22.91
CA SER A 22 -20.65 31.38 21.88
C SER A 22 -19.41 30.48 21.86
N LEU A 23 -18.89 30.07 23.03
CA LEU A 23 -17.83 29.08 23.12
C LEU A 23 -18.23 27.74 22.47
N PHE A 24 -19.43 27.22 22.76
CA PHE A 24 -19.92 25.99 22.17
C PHE A 24 -20.18 26.12 20.66
N THR A 25 -20.58 27.29 20.17
CA THR A 25 -20.70 27.56 18.72
C THR A 25 -19.33 27.59 18.04
N GLU A 26 -18.29 28.10 18.71
CA GLU A 26 -16.92 28.07 18.19
C GLU A 26 -16.37 26.64 18.13
N ILE A 27 -16.58 25.86 19.20
CA ILE A 27 -16.25 24.42 19.24
C ILE A 27 -17.02 23.65 18.16
N GLU A 28 -18.30 23.96 17.93
CA GLU A 28 -19.10 23.32 16.87
C GLU A 28 -18.51 23.57 15.47
N LYS A 29 -18.03 24.80 15.21
CA LYS A 29 -17.37 25.14 13.94
C LYS A 29 -16.05 24.38 13.77
N GLU A 30 -15.23 24.33 14.81
CA GLU A 30 -13.97 23.60 14.80
C GLU A 30 -14.21 22.10 14.56
N PHE A 31 -15.17 21.50 15.29
CA PHE A 31 -15.51 20.09 15.15
C PHE A 31 -16.06 19.76 13.74
N THR A 32 -16.88 20.64 13.18
CA THR A 32 -17.40 20.49 11.82
C THR A 32 -16.27 20.53 10.80
N HIS A 33 -15.33 21.46 10.95
CA HIS A 33 -14.14 21.56 10.10
C HIS A 33 -13.27 20.30 10.18
N GLU A 34 -13.02 19.78 11.39
CA GLU A 34 -12.28 18.53 11.57
C GLU A 34 -12.97 17.32 10.90
N LEU A 35 -14.29 17.21 11.01
CA LEU A 35 -15.06 16.12 10.40
C LEU A 35 -14.99 16.17 8.87
N ASP A 36 -15.08 17.37 8.29
CA ASP A 36 -14.96 17.57 6.85
C ASP A 36 -13.57 17.18 6.33
N LEU A 37 -12.50 17.57 7.04
CA LEU A 37 -11.13 17.18 6.72
C LEU A 37 -10.95 15.66 6.81
N ASP A 38 -11.40 15.05 7.90
CA ASP A 38 -11.36 13.60 8.12
C ASP A 38 -12.07 12.84 7.00
N GLN A 39 -13.23 13.33 6.56
CA GLN A 39 -13.96 12.73 5.45
C GLN A 39 -13.22 12.87 4.11
N LYS A 40 -12.63 14.03 3.83
CA LYS A 40 -11.82 14.26 2.61
C LYS A 40 -10.60 13.33 2.57
N ILE A 41 -9.86 13.23 3.68
CA ILE A 41 -8.68 12.36 3.80
C ILE A 41 -9.07 10.89 3.64
N ARG A 42 -10.15 10.44 4.30
CA ARG A 42 -10.69 9.08 4.14
C ARG A 42 -11.00 8.77 2.69
N ASN A 43 -11.75 9.64 2.03
CA ASN A 43 -12.17 9.43 0.65
C ASN A 43 -10.97 9.37 -0.29
N SER A 44 -10.01 10.28 -0.12
CA SER A 44 -8.79 10.32 -0.93
C SER A 44 -7.91 9.08 -0.72
N SER A 45 -7.66 8.69 0.55
CA SER A 45 -6.92 7.46 0.88
C SER A 45 -7.61 6.19 0.36
N TYR A 46 -8.95 6.14 0.41
CA TYR A 46 -9.73 5.03 -0.13
C TYR A 46 -9.63 4.97 -1.67
N SER A 47 -9.67 6.12 -2.34
CA SER A 47 -9.44 6.20 -3.78
C SER A 47 -8.07 5.65 -4.17
N VAL A 48 -6.99 6.08 -3.50
CA VAL A 48 -5.63 5.54 -3.71
C VAL A 48 -5.61 4.02 -3.57
N THR A 49 -6.21 3.49 -2.50
CA THR A 49 -6.31 2.04 -2.28
C THR A 49 -7.06 1.34 -3.42
N THR A 50 -8.17 1.93 -3.86
CA THR A 50 -9.01 1.37 -4.93
C THR A 50 -8.27 1.33 -6.27
N PHE A 51 -7.57 2.41 -6.65
CA PHE A 51 -6.77 2.45 -7.87
C PHE A 51 -5.58 1.48 -7.80
N SER A 52 -4.91 1.40 -6.64
CA SER A 52 -3.80 0.48 -6.41
C SER A 52 -4.23 -0.98 -6.60
N LYS A 53 -5.35 -1.40 -5.98
CA LYS A 53 -5.93 -2.73 -6.19
C LYS A 53 -6.32 -2.98 -7.64
N ARG A 54 -6.96 -2.01 -8.29
CA ARG A 54 -7.32 -2.11 -9.71
C ARG A 54 -6.08 -2.32 -10.59
N MET A 55 -4.96 -1.67 -10.25
CA MET A 55 -3.68 -1.86 -10.93
C MET A 55 -3.16 -3.29 -10.70
N ILE A 56 -3.11 -3.76 -9.45
CA ILE A 56 -2.69 -5.14 -9.10
C ILE A 56 -3.51 -6.19 -9.87
N PHE A 57 -4.85 -6.10 -9.84
CA PHE A 57 -5.71 -7.03 -10.59
C PHE A 57 -5.48 -6.97 -12.09
N THR A 58 -5.21 -5.79 -12.65
CA THR A 58 -4.89 -5.64 -14.07
C THR A 58 -3.57 -6.33 -14.40
N LEU A 59 -2.56 -6.21 -13.53
CA LEU A 59 -1.24 -6.80 -13.69
C LEU A 59 -1.24 -8.33 -13.59
N HIS A 60 -2.10 -8.91 -12.74
CA HIS A 60 -2.24 -10.37 -12.63
C HIS A 60 -2.62 -11.07 -13.93
N ARG A 61 -3.24 -10.34 -14.87
CA ARG A 61 -3.54 -10.86 -16.20
C ARG A 61 -2.29 -11.25 -17.00
N LEU A 62 -1.14 -10.66 -16.69
CA LEU A 62 0.16 -10.99 -17.32
C LEU A 62 0.65 -12.40 -17.01
N SER A 63 0.04 -13.10 -16.04
CA SER A 63 0.31 -14.52 -15.78
C SER A 63 -0.06 -15.40 -16.98
N ASN A 64 -0.97 -14.93 -17.85
CA ASN A 64 -1.31 -15.60 -19.10
C ASN A 64 -0.38 -15.15 -20.25
N PRO A 65 0.45 -16.05 -20.82
CA PRO A 65 1.30 -15.70 -21.96
C PRO A 65 0.55 -15.28 -23.22
N SER A 66 -0.69 -15.74 -23.39
CA SER A 66 -1.52 -15.49 -24.58
C SER A 66 -2.19 -14.11 -24.58
N ASP A 67 -2.24 -13.42 -23.44
CA ASP A 67 -2.84 -12.10 -23.33
C ASP A 67 -1.94 -11.03 -23.97
N ASN A 68 -2.54 -9.94 -24.46
CA ASN A 68 -1.80 -8.80 -25.00
C ASN A 68 -1.07 -8.04 -23.88
N GLN A 69 0.17 -8.45 -23.60
CA GLN A 69 1.00 -7.90 -22.52
C GLN A 69 1.21 -6.39 -22.65
N LYS A 70 1.42 -5.88 -23.87
CA LYS A 70 1.62 -4.44 -24.13
C LYS A 70 0.38 -3.63 -23.78
N ALA A 71 -0.81 -4.12 -24.14
CA ALA A 71 -2.06 -3.43 -23.81
C ALA A 71 -2.34 -3.43 -22.31
N ILE A 72 -2.04 -4.54 -21.62
CA ILE A 72 -2.19 -4.65 -20.16
C ILE A 72 -1.25 -3.67 -19.44
N MET A 73 0.03 -3.64 -19.82
CA MET A 73 1.00 -2.71 -19.24
C MET A 73 0.63 -1.25 -19.50
N LYS A 74 0.15 -0.91 -20.70
CA LYS A 74 -0.35 0.43 -21.01
C LYS A 74 -1.52 0.81 -20.10
N ARG A 75 -2.48 -0.10 -19.91
CA ARG A 75 -3.63 0.12 -19.01
C ARG A 75 -3.19 0.29 -17.56
N ALA A 76 -2.25 -0.53 -17.09
CA ALA A 76 -1.68 -0.39 -15.76
C ALA A 76 -0.98 0.97 -15.59
N GLY A 77 -0.26 1.46 -16.60
CA GLY A 77 0.34 2.80 -16.60
C GLY A 77 -0.68 3.93 -16.54
N THR A 78 -1.84 3.80 -17.20
CA THR A 78 -2.92 4.78 -17.06
C THR A 78 -3.49 4.81 -15.63
N ILE A 79 -3.69 3.63 -15.03
CA ILE A 79 -4.15 3.52 -13.63
C ILE A 79 -3.09 4.06 -12.66
N GLU A 80 -1.80 3.84 -12.94
CA GLU A 80 -0.67 4.42 -12.17
C GLU A 80 -0.78 5.95 -12.13
N SER A 81 -0.99 6.60 -13.28
CA SER A 81 -1.17 8.06 -13.35
C SER A 81 -2.38 8.54 -12.54
N GLU A 82 -3.53 7.86 -12.66
CA GLU A 82 -4.73 8.18 -11.86
C GLU A 82 -4.46 8.03 -10.35
N CYS A 83 -3.71 7.00 -9.97
CA CYS A 83 -3.35 6.76 -8.58
C CYS A 83 -2.39 7.84 -8.05
N LEU A 84 -1.41 8.25 -8.85
CA LEU A 84 -0.47 9.33 -8.53
C LEU A 84 -1.19 10.66 -8.31
N GLU A 85 -2.17 11.00 -9.15
CA GLU A 85 -2.99 12.21 -8.99
C GLU A 85 -3.78 12.18 -7.67
N ASN A 86 -4.40 11.05 -7.35
CA ASN A 86 -5.11 10.90 -6.07
C ASN A 86 -4.17 10.98 -4.87
N LEU A 87 -2.96 10.43 -4.99
CA LEU A 87 -1.93 10.50 -3.95
C LEU A 87 -1.42 11.94 -3.76
N GLN A 88 -1.22 12.69 -4.86
CA GLN A 88 -0.89 14.12 -4.80
C GLN A 88 -1.97 14.90 -4.04
N ASN A 89 -3.24 14.65 -4.33
CA ASN A 89 -4.35 15.31 -3.66
C ASN A 89 -4.40 14.95 -2.17
N LEU A 90 -4.16 13.68 -1.81
CA LEU A 90 -4.04 13.25 -0.42
C LEU A 90 -2.91 13.99 0.29
N MET A 91 -1.73 14.06 -0.32
CA MET A 91 -0.56 14.73 0.25
C MET A 91 -0.81 16.23 0.47
N LYS A 92 -1.44 16.92 -0.49
CA LYS A 92 -1.80 18.34 -0.35
C LYS A 92 -2.72 18.56 0.85
N LEU A 93 -3.77 17.74 0.99
CA LEU A 93 -4.70 17.83 2.13
C LEU A 93 -4.00 17.62 3.47
N VAL A 94 -3.01 16.74 3.53
CA VAL A 94 -2.23 16.50 4.75
C VAL A 94 -1.31 17.67 5.07
N LEU A 95 -0.66 18.26 4.06
CA LEU A 95 0.22 19.42 4.23
C LEU A 95 -0.54 20.69 4.61
N GLU A 96 -1.78 20.86 4.13
CA GLU A 96 -2.66 21.96 4.53
C GLU A 96 -3.11 21.84 6.01
N SER A 97 -2.97 20.67 6.62
CA SER A 97 -3.49 20.37 7.97
C SER A 97 -2.48 19.54 8.80
N PRO A 98 -1.26 20.05 9.05
CA PRO A 98 -0.17 19.29 9.66
C PRO A 98 -0.47 18.85 11.10
N ASP A 99 -1.22 19.65 11.86
CA ASP A 99 -1.57 19.39 13.26
C ASP A 99 -2.41 18.13 13.45
N TYR A 100 -3.08 17.67 12.38
CA TYR A 100 -3.93 16.48 12.41
C TYR A 100 -3.27 15.23 11.82
N TYR A 101 -2.00 15.32 11.39
CA TYR A 101 -1.34 14.20 10.72
C TYR A 101 -1.38 12.90 11.55
N TRP A 102 -1.04 12.99 12.83
CA TRP A 102 -1.03 11.83 13.74
C TRP A 102 -2.42 11.17 13.88
N LYS A 103 -3.51 11.94 13.76
CA LYS A 103 -4.90 11.45 13.82
C LYS A 103 -5.25 10.61 12.60
N TYR A 104 -4.66 10.94 11.44
CA TYR A 104 -4.95 10.28 10.16
C TYR A 104 -3.84 9.34 9.68
N GLN A 105 -2.71 9.28 10.38
CA GLN A 105 -1.51 8.53 10.02
C GLN A 105 -1.84 7.09 9.61
N TYR A 106 -2.65 6.37 10.40
CA TYR A 106 -3.00 4.98 10.08
C TYR A 106 -3.67 4.83 8.71
N ARG A 107 -4.58 5.76 8.36
CA ARG A 107 -5.32 5.73 7.09
C ARG A 107 -4.37 6.02 5.93
N ILE A 108 -3.53 7.04 6.09
CA ILE A 108 -2.53 7.44 5.11
C ILE A 108 -1.54 6.30 4.85
N THR A 109 -1.00 5.69 5.92
CA THR A 109 -0.12 4.51 5.86
C THR A 109 -0.78 3.36 5.10
N GLN A 110 -2.07 3.07 5.33
CA GLN A 110 -2.75 2.00 4.61
C GLN A 110 -2.84 2.26 3.10
N GLY A 111 -3.27 3.47 2.70
CA GLY A 111 -3.32 3.84 1.29
C GLY A 111 -1.93 3.87 0.64
N MET A 112 -0.92 4.32 1.37
CA MET A 112 0.47 4.38 0.91
C MET A 112 1.06 2.99 0.69
N GLN A 113 0.86 2.06 1.64
CA GLN A 113 1.37 0.69 1.53
C GLN A 113 0.77 -0.04 0.32
N GLU A 114 -0.53 0.13 0.08
CA GLU A 114 -1.20 -0.45 -1.10
C GLU A 114 -0.67 0.15 -2.41
N PHE A 115 -0.43 1.46 -2.44
CA PHE A 115 0.19 2.11 -3.60
C PHE A 115 1.60 1.58 -3.88
N LEU A 116 2.40 1.42 -2.83
CA LEU A 116 3.77 0.90 -2.92
C LEU A 116 3.80 -0.56 -3.36
N GLU A 117 2.91 -1.39 -2.84
CA GLU A 117 2.70 -2.76 -3.30
C GLU A 117 2.39 -2.80 -4.80
N ALA A 118 1.42 -2.00 -5.24
CA ALA A 118 1.01 -1.98 -6.64
C ALA A 118 2.14 -1.48 -7.57
N LEU A 119 2.82 -0.40 -7.19
CA LEU A 119 3.93 0.18 -7.96
C LEU A 119 5.13 -0.76 -8.03
N SER A 120 5.48 -1.39 -6.90
CA SER A 120 6.58 -2.35 -6.85
C SER A 120 6.26 -3.61 -7.64
N PHE A 121 5.00 -4.07 -7.64
CA PHE A 121 4.58 -5.20 -8.46
C PHE A 121 4.69 -4.90 -9.96
N LYS A 122 4.22 -3.72 -10.39
CA LYS A 122 4.40 -3.26 -11.78
C LYS A 122 5.87 -3.22 -12.17
N HIS A 123 6.71 -2.60 -11.34
CA HIS A 123 8.15 -2.48 -11.60
C HIS A 123 8.82 -3.85 -11.71
N TRP A 124 8.54 -4.76 -10.78
CA TRP A 124 9.09 -6.12 -10.82
C TRP A 124 8.62 -6.89 -12.07
N LEU A 125 7.39 -6.67 -12.53
CA LEU A 125 6.91 -7.26 -13.77
C LEU A 125 7.66 -6.74 -15.01
N GLU A 126 8.15 -5.51 -14.99
CA GLU A 126 8.96 -4.89 -16.05
C GLU A 126 10.45 -5.27 -15.98
N THR A 127 11.06 -5.21 -14.80
CA THR A 127 12.54 -5.28 -14.63
C THR A 127 13.03 -6.57 -13.97
N LYS A 128 12.15 -7.30 -13.29
CA LYS A 128 12.49 -8.43 -12.38
C LYS A 128 13.35 -8.03 -11.18
N GLU A 129 13.32 -6.75 -10.83
CA GLU A 129 14.00 -6.17 -9.67
C GLU A 129 13.00 -5.48 -8.75
N VAL A 130 13.38 -5.33 -7.48
CA VAL A 130 12.56 -4.62 -6.49
C VAL A 130 12.85 -3.12 -6.61
N ILE A 131 11.82 -2.31 -6.75
CA ILE A 131 11.94 -0.86 -6.86
C ILE A 131 12.56 -0.27 -5.58
N THR A 132 13.53 0.62 -5.71
CA THR A 132 14.18 1.26 -4.57
C THR A 132 13.37 2.46 -4.06
N LEU A 133 13.55 2.82 -2.79
CA LEU A 133 12.93 4.02 -2.22
C LEU A 133 13.32 5.29 -2.99
N GLU A 134 14.56 5.37 -3.48
CA GLU A 134 15.02 6.50 -4.30
C GLU A 134 14.24 6.60 -5.63
N GLN A 135 14.02 5.47 -6.32
CA GLN A 135 13.23 5.43 -7.55
C GLN A 135 11.78 5.85 -7.31
N ILE A 136 11.20 5.45 -6.18
CA ILE A 136 9.85 5.87 -5.79
C ILE A 136 9.82 7.37 -5.50
N ASN A 137 10.78 7.89 -4.72
CA ASN A 137 10.85 9.31 -4.39
C ASN A 137 11.01 10.16 -5.66
N LYS A 138 11.77 9.69 -6.67
CA LYS A 138 11.84 10.36 -7.98
C LYS A 138 10.50 10.40 -8.71
N LYS A 139 9.67 9.36 -8.60
CA LYS A 139 8.31 9.35 -9.15
C LYS A 139 7.34 10.27 -8.40
N LEU A 140 7.61 10.52 -7.12
CA LEU A 140 6.81 11.37 -6.23
C LEU A 140 7.40 12.76 -6.04
N ALA A 141 8.35 13.18 -6.87
CA ALA A 141 8.93 14.51 -6.85
C ALA A 141 7.90 15.55 -7.34
N PHE A 142 6.90 15.83 -6.50
CA PHE A 142 5.86 16.79 -6.81
C PHE A 142 6.35 18.22 -6.58
N ASP A 143 6.00 19.12 -7.49
CA ASP A 143 6.47 20.52 -7.50
C ASP A 143 6.15 21.31 -6.23
N PHE A 144 5.16 20.86 -5.44
CA PHE A 144 4.74 21.50 -4.19
C PHE A 144 5.50 20.98 -2.95
N LEU A 145 6.25 19.88 -3.06
CA LEU A 145 7.01 19.27 -1.95
C LEU A 145 8.40 19.91 -1.79
N LYS A 146 8.55 21.21 -2.11
CA LYS A 146 9.85 21.84 -2.41
C LYS A 146 10.92 21.67 -1.34
N GLU A 147 10.58 21.52 -0.06
CA GLU A 147 11.51 21.12 1.01
C GLU A 147 10.86 20.28 2.13
N GLU A 148 9.52 20.12 2.12
CA GLU A 148 8.82 19.32 3.11
C GLU A 148 8.66 17.88 2.63
N THR A 149 9.61 17.07 3.09
CA THR A 149 9.60 15.63 2.97
C THR A 149 8.46 15.03 3.79
N PHE A 150 7.24 15.09 3.29
CA PHE A 150 6.24 14.07 3.66
C PHE A 150 6.59 12.76 2.94
N LEU A 151 7.80 12.27 3.26
CA LEU A 151 8.44 11.09 2.72
C LEU A 151 7.59 9.88 3.10
N ILE A 152 7.36 9.00 2.13
CA ILE A 152 7.06 7.60 2.42
C ILE A 152 7.97 7.16 3.56
N THR A 153 7.38 6.82 4.70
CA THR A 153 8.19 6.41 5.83
C THR A 153 8.89 5.09 5.48
N ALA A 154 10.04 4.83 6.09
CA ALA A 154 10.71 3.54 5.90
C ALA A 154 9.77 2.36 6.23
N MET A 155 8.87 2.55 7.21
CA MET A 155 7.86 1.56 7.59
C MET A 155 6.79 1.36 6.52
N ASP A 156 6.37 2.41 5.82
CA ASP A 156 5.44 2.29 4.70
C ASP A 156 6.09 1.57 3.51
N TYR A 157 7.34 1.91 3.19
CA TYR A 157 8.12 1.21 2.17
C TYR A 157 8.24 -0.27 2.48
N VAL A 158 8.79 -0.62 3.66
CA VAL A 158 8.95 -2.04 4.04
C VAL A 158 7.60 -2.74 4.12
N GLY A 159 6.56 -2.05 4.62
CA GLY A 159 5.19 -2.57 4.67
C GLY A 159 4.65 -2.97 3.30
N GLY A 160 4.76 -2.09 2.30
CA GLY A 160 4.31 -2.35 0.93
C GLY A 160 5.17 -3.39 0.19
N ILE A 161 6.49 -3.38 0.39
CA ILE A 161 7.39 -4.39 -0.19
C ILE A 161 7.17 -5.78 0.44
N ALA A 162 6.79 -5.85 1.72
CA ALA A 162 6.38 -7.11 2.33
C ALA A 162 5.09 -7.65 1.69
N ASP A 163 4.08 -6.80 1.47
CA ASP A 163 2.81 -7.21 0.85
C ASP A 163 2.98 -7.63 -0.63
N LEU A 164 3.92 -7.02 -1.35
CA LEU A 164 4.32 -7.44 -2.70
C LEU A 164 4.63 -8.95 -2.78
N THR A 165 5.22 -9.55 -1.74
CA THR A 165 5.53 -10.99 -1.76
C THR A 165 4.26 -11.86 -1.84
N GLY A 166 3.14 -11.40 -1.29
CA GLY A 166 1.84 -12.05 -1.41
C GLY A 166 1.34 -12.04 -2.85
N GLU A 167 1.47 -10.90 -3.53
CA GLU A 167 1.08 -10.76 -4.94
C GLU A 167 2.02 -11.54 -5.87
N LEU A 168 3.32 -11.59 -5.56
CA LEU A 168 4.28 -12.43 -6.29
C LEU A 168 3.97 -13.93 -6.14
N MET A 169 3.62 -14.39 -4.94
CA MET A 169 3.15 -15.76 -4.73
C MET A 169 1.91 -16.05 -5.56
N ARG A 170 0.91 -15.17 -5.53
CA ARG A 170 -0.33 -15.32 -6.31
C ARG A 170 -0.04 -15.36 -7.80
N PHE A 171 0.85 -14.48 -8.26
CA PHE A 171 1.28 -14.48 -9.65
C PHE A 171 2.02 -15.77 -10.02
N ALA A 172 2.84 -16.32 -9.12
CA ALA A 172 3.49 -17.63 -9.30
C ALA A 172 2.46 -18.76 -9.42
N THR A 173 1.46 -18.83 -8.54
CA THR A 173 0.41 -19.87 -8.60
C THR A 173 -0.36 -19.82 -9.91
N ASP A 174 -0.75 -18.61 -10.34
CA ASP A 174 -1.47 -18.41 -11.59
C ASP A 174 -0.60 -18.74 -12.82
N SER A 175 0.67 -18.32 -12.81
CA SER A 175 1.62 -18.63 -13.87
C SER A 175 1.88 -20.13 -13.98
N TYR A 176 2.02 -20.83 -12.85
CA TYR A 176 2.21 -22.28 -12.81
C TYR A 176 1.01 -23.02 -13.41
N ALA A 177 -0.21 -22.64 -13.01
CA ALA A 177 -1.45 -23.23 -13.51
C ALA A 177 -1.60 -23.05 -15.03
N LYS A 178 -1.13 -21.92 -15.57
CA LYS A 178 -1.18 -21.59 -17.01
C LYS A 178 0.03 -22.10 -17.82
N GLY A 179 0.92 -22.89 -17.21
CA GLY A 179 2.08 -23.46 -17.90
C GLY A 179 3.28 -22.53 -18.05
N ASN A 180 3.24 -21.30 -17.52
CA ASN A 180 4.37 -20.37 -17.52
C ASN A 180 5.30 -20.65 -16.34
N HIS A 181 6.10 -21.69 -16.48
CA HIS A 181 6.92 -22.20 -15.37
C HIS A 181 8.28 -21.50 -15.24
N LYS A 182 8.72 -20.75 -16.25
CA LYS A 182 10.06 -20.13 -16.29
C LYS A 182 10.22 -19.02 -15.26
N ILE A 183 9.14 -18.33 -14.90
CA ILE A 183 9.18 -17.17 -14.01
C ILE A 183 9.28 -17.54 -12.53
N LEU A 184 8.98 -18.80 -12.16
CA LEU A 184 8.86 -19.25 -10.77
C LEU A 184 10.16 -19.13 -9.98
N ASP A 185 11.30 -19.50 -10.57
CA ASP A 185 12.59 -19.41 -9.88
C ASP A 185 12.94 -17.96 -9.55
N LYS A 186 12.66 -17.03 -10.48
CA LYS A 186 12.93 -15.61 -10.27
C LYS A 186 12.00 -14.99 -9.23
N ILE A 187 10.73 -15.41 -9.20
CA ILE A 187 9.78 -15.03 -8.15
C ILE A 187 10.30 -15.50 -6.79
N LEU A 188 10.67 -16.77 -6.69
CA LEU A 188 11.15 -17.36 -5.44
C LEU A 188 12.43 -16.69 -4.93
N GLU A 189 13.40 -16.45 -5.82
CA GLU A 189 14.64 -15.73 -5.52
C GLU A 189 14.34 -14.33 -4.95
N THR A 190 13.43 -13.59 -5.61
CA THR A 190 13.03 -12.26 -5.16
C THR A 190 12.36 -12.32 -3.78
N MET A 191 11.41 -13.23 -3.58
CA MET A 191 10.69 -13.36 -2.30
C MET A 191 11.64 -13.70 -1.15
N LYS A 192 12.59 -14.62 -1.36
CA LYS A 192 13.62 -14.96 -0.36
C LYS A 192 14.52 -13.78 -0.02
N LYS A 193 14.94 -13.02 -1.02
CA LYS A 193 15.75 -11.81 -0.81
C LYS A 193 14.97 -10.79 0.02
N VAL A 194 13.73 -10.48 -0.38
CA VAL A 194 12.88 -9.53 0.34
C VAL A 194 12.61 -9.97 1.78
N TYR A 195 12.35 -11.26 2.01
CA TYR A 195 12.17 -11.81 3.35
C TYR A 195 13.39 -11.60 4.24
N LYS A 196 14.58 -11.94 3.73
CA LYS A 196 15.85 -11.76 4.44
C LYS A 196 16.10 -10.29 4.76
N ASP A 197 16.00 -9.42 3.76
CA ASP A 197 16.25 -7.98 3.91
C ASP A 197 15.23 -7.34 4.88
N THR A 198 13.98 -7.79 4.86
CA THR A 198 12.93 -7.32 5.80
C THR A 198 13.22 -7.76 7.24
N GLN A 199 13.70 -9.00 7.43
CA GLN A 199 14.08 -9.53 8.73
C GLN A 199 15.27 -8.77 9.32
N GLU A 200 16.29 -8.47 8.50
CA GLU A 200 17.49 -7.73 8.90
C GLU A 200 17.20 -6.25 9.19
N ALA A 201 16.40 -5.59 8.36
CA ALA A 201 16.15 -4.16 8.47
C ALA A 201 15.34 -3.76 9.71
N LEU A 202 14.42 -4.60 10.17
CA LEU A 202 13.42 -4.19 11.16
C LEU A 202 13.72 -4.63 12.58
N GLY A 203 14.49 -5.72 12.78
CA GLY A 203 14.45 -6.45 14.04
C GLY A 203 13.01 -6.91 14.36
N ILE A 204 12.83 -7.89 15.24
CA ILE A 204 11.47 -8.36 15.60
C ILE A 204 10.87 -7.42 16.67
N ASN A 205 10.83 -6.12 16.39
CA ASN A 205 10.47 -5.10 17.38
C ASN A 205 8.98 -4.70 17.33
N SER A 206 8.21 -5.17 16.33
CA SER A 206 6.76 -4.93 16.28
C SER A 206 5.97 -6.18 15.87
N LEU A 207 4.85 -6.42 16.57
CA LEU A 207 3.94 -7.53 16.30
C LEU A 207 3.40 -7.50 14.86
N LYS A 208 3.11 -6.31 14.33
CA LYS A 208 2.64 -6.12 12.94
C LYS A 208 3.66 -6.64 11.93
N MET A 209 4.95 -6.37 12.14
CA MET A 209 6.01 -6.84 11.24
C MET A 209 6.29 -8.34 11.40
N TRP A 210 6.19 -8.87 12.63
CA TRP A 210 6.30 -10.31 12.84
C TRP A 210 5.19 -11.08 12.10
N ASN A 211 3.95 -10.60 12.17
CA ASN A 211 2.84 -11.18 11.40
C ASN A 211 3.11 -11.14 9.89
N LYS A 212 3.63 -10.02 9.36
CA LYS A 212 4.02 -9.92 7.94
C LYS A 212 5.10 -10.95 7.58
N LEU A 213 6.18 -11.04 8.36
CA LEU A 213 7.24 -12.04 8.14
C LEU A 213 6.68 -13.47 8.16
N SER A 214 5.81 -13.80 9.11
CA SER A 214 5.17 -15.12 9.14
C SER A 214 4.38 -15.42 7.86
N VAL A 215 3.56 -14.46 7.39
CA VAL A 215 2.79 -14.60 6.13
C VAL A 215 3.72 -14.73 4.92
N MET A 216 4.81 -13.96 4.87
CA MET A 216 5.82 -14.05 3.81
C MET A 216 6.47 -15.43 3.77
N GLY A 217 6.83 -16.00 4.94
CA GLY A 217 7.39 -17.35 5.06
C GLY A 217 6.47 -18.42 4.48
N ASN A 218 5.18 -18.39 4.86
CA ASN A 218 4.16 -19.29 4.31
C ASN A 218 3.99 -19.11 2.79
N SER A 219 4.15 -17.88 2.30
CA SER A 219 4.04 -17.57 0.87
C SER A 219 5.24 -18.10 0.09
N ILE A 220 6.45 -18.01 0.64
CA ILE A 220 7.67 -18.59 0.08
C ILE A 220 7.52 -20.10 -0.03
N GLU A 221 7.12 -20.78 1.06
CA GLU A 221 6.96 -22.24 1.09
C GLU A 221 6.04 -22.74 -0.04
N LYS A 222 4.92 -22.03 -0.28
CA LYS A 222 4.01 -22.35 -1.39
C LYS A 222 4.71 -22.29 -2.75
N VAL A 223 5.49 -21.24 -3.02
CA VAL A 223 6.21 -21.10 -4.29
C VAL A 223 7.36 -22.10 -4.40
N GLU A 224 8.05 -22.41 -3.29
CA GLU A 224 9.06 -23.48 -3.24
C GLU A 224 8.48 -24.83 -3.63
N ASN A 225 7.31 -25.18 -3.09
CA ASN A 225 6.59 -26.40 -3.42
C ASN A 225 6.24 -26.47 -4.91
N LEU A 226 5.81 -25.36 -5.53
CA LEU A 226 5.59 -25.30 -6.98
C LEU A 226 6.88 -25.54 -7.77
N CYS A 227 7.98 -24.91 -7.36
CA CYS A 227 9.28 -25.09 -8.00
C CYS A 227 9.77 -26.55 -7.88
N TYR A 228 9.56 -27.18 -6.73
CA TYR A 228 9.88 -28.58 -6.47
C TYR A 228 9.04 -29.52 -7.36
N LEU A 229 7.72 -29.35 -7.37
CA LEU A 229 6.81 -30.16 -8.20
C LEU A 229 7.14 -30.07 -9.69
N ARG A 230 7.51 -28.88 -10.17
CA ARG A 230 8.00 -28.68 -11.54
C ARG A 230 9.25 -29.52 -11.82
N LYS A 231 10.26 -29.46 -10.95
CA LYS A 231 11.52 -30.22 -11.11
C LYS A 231 11.27 -31.73 -11.10
N LEU A 232 10.41 -32.21 -10.20
CA LEU A 232 10.05 -33.63 -10.12
C LEU A 232 9.38 -34.12 -11.42
N ARG A 233 8.46 -33.31 -11.99
CA ARG A 233 7.81 -33.64 -13.27
C ARG A 233 8.80 -33.74 -14.43
N LEU A 234 9.78 -32.83 -14.49
CA LEU A 234 10.81 -32.86 -15.53
C LEU A 234 11.68 -34.12 -15.41
N SER A 235 12.16 -34.42 -14.20
CA SER A 235 12.97 -35.62 -13.94
C SER A 235 12.27 -36.93 -14.35
N ASN A 236 10.96 -37.04 -14.06
CA ASN A 236 10.19 -38.24 -14.41
C ASN A 236 9.97 -38.36 -15.93
N SER A 237 9.81 -37.23 -16.62
CA SER A 237 9.72 -37.22 -18.09
C SER A 237 11.05 -37.60 -18.74
N ASP A 238 12.17 -37.09 -18.22
CA ASP A 238 13.51 -37.39 -18.73
C ASP A 238 13.86 -38.88 -18.55
N GLN A 239 13.48 -39.48 -17.42
CA GLN A 239 13.60 -40.92 -17.20
C GLN A 239 12.79 -41.75 -18.21
N LYS A 240 11.53 -41.39 -18.46
CA LYS A 240 10.70 -42.07 -19.47
C LYS A 240 11.26 -41.94 -20.89
N ILE A 241 11.82 -40.79 -21.24
CA ILE A 241 12.44 -40.59 -22.55
C ILE A 241 13.71 -41.44 -22.67
N ALA A 242 14.52 -41.52 -21.60
CA ALA A 242 15.71 -42.37 -21.59
C ALA A 242 15.36 -43.86 -21.74
N GLU A 243 14.29 -44.33 -21.09
CA GLU A 243 13.79 -45.71 -21.26
C GLU A 243 13.34 -45.99 -22.70
N LEU A 244 12.61 -45.05 -23.33
CA LEU A 244 12.14 -45.17 -24.72
C LEU A 244 13.26 -45.11 -25.79
N LEU A 245 14.43 -44.57 -25.45
CA LEU A 245 15.58 -44.50 -26.36
C LEU A 245 16.52 -45.71 -26.23
N LEU A 246 16.28 -46.57 -25.23
CA LEU A 246 17.04 -47.80 -24.99
C LEU A 246 16.36 -49.06 -25.55
N ASP A 247 15.11 -48.93 -26.04
CA ASP A 247 14.36 -49.94 -26.81
C ASP A 247 14.44 -49.68 -28.33
#